data_AF-A9DM82-F1
#
_entry.id   AF-A9DM82-F1
#
_cell.length_a   1.000
_cell.length_b   1.000
_cell.length_c   1.000
_cell.angle_alpha   90.00
_cell.angle_beta   90.00
_cell.angle_gamma   90.00
#
_symmetry.space_group_name_H-M   'P 1'
#
loop_
_entity.id
_entity.type
_entity.pdbx_description
1 polymer ?
#
loop_
_entity_poly.entity_id
_entity_poly.type
_entity_poly.pdbx_seq_one_letter_code
_entity_poly.pdbx_strand_id
1 'polypeptide(L)'
;MMMDFEYVILRVRDNSASLLTASQKMDTCATLMQRDVAIGHSESEQVASAMTEMSATVQEIAQNTVNASEASAAANIDAKEGRLEVSKTGTSIELLATEIDAASHAIHNLDNDIQSIVSVLGVISSIADQTNLLALNAAIEAARAGEMGRGFAVVADEVRSLAQRAQASTEDIRTMTERLESGAKLAVNAMEKGKAQAEISVTESRKAGEELDRIVTEVGVIDSMNDQIAAATHEQST
;
A
#
# COMPACT_ATOMS: atom_id res chain seq x y z
N MET A 1 105.88 54.57 0.67
CA MET A 1 105.01 55.72 0.32
C MET A 1 104.36 55.57 -1.05
N MET A 2 105.09 55.47 -2.17
CA MET A 2 104.45 55.29 -3.51
C MET A 2 103.82 53.89 -3.69
N MET A 3 104.50 52.82 -3.24
CA MET A 3 103.93 51.46 -3.20
C MET A 3 102.69 51.33 -2.31
N ASP A 4 102.66 52.01 -1.16
CA ASP A 4 101.50 51.96 -0.25
C ASP A 4 100.28 52.64 -0.88
N PHE A 5 100.50 53.71 -1.65
CA PHE A 5 99.45 54.42 -2.38
C PHE A 5 98.91 53.58 -3.56
N GLU A 6 99.80 52.92 -4.30
CA GLU A 6 99.43 52.00 -5.37
C GLU A 6 98.64 50.79 -4.85
N TYR A 7 99.03 50.23 -3.69
CA TYR A 7 98.30 49.18 -2.99
C TYR A 7 96.88 49.62 -2.58
N VAL A 8 96.73 50.83 -2.04
CA VAL A 8 95.40 51.38 -1.66
C VAL A 8 94.52 51.59 -2.90
N ILE A 9 95.07 52.12 -4.00
CA ILE A 9 94.33 52.31 -5.26
C ILE A 9 93.85 50.96 -5.83
N LEU A 10 94.70 49.94 -5.83
CA LEU A 10 94.32 48.59 -6.28
C LEU A 10 93.20 48.01 -5.39
N ARG A 11 93.29 48.18 -4.07
CA ARG A 11 92.26 47.73 -3.13
C ARG A 11 90.93 48.46 -3.31
N VAL A 12 90.96 49.77 -3.57
CA VAL A 12 89.76 50.58 -3.86
C VAL A 12 89.13 50.15 -5.19
N ARG A 13 89.93 49.86 -6.21
CA ARG A 13 89.45 49.34 -7.49
C ARG A 13 88.77 47.98 -7.33
N ASP A 14 89.39 47.06 -6.60
CA ASP A 14 88.86 45.70 -6.37
C ASP A 14 87.58 45.74 -5.51
N ASN A 15 87.54 46.63 -4.51
CA ASN A 15 86.32 46.88 -3.73
C ASN A 15 85.21 47.50 -4.59
N SER A 16 85.53 48.43 -5.48
CA SER A 16 84.55 49.04 -6.40
C SER A 16 84.00 48.02 -7.40
N ALA A 17 84.84 47.12 -7.91
CA ALA A 17 84.42 46.01 -8.77
C ALA A 17 83.52 45.01 -8.03
N SER A 18 83.84 44.72 -6.76
CA SER A 18 83.01 43.87 -5.89
C SER A 18 81.66 44.53 -5.59
N LEU A 19 81.63 45.84 -5.33
CA LEU A 19 80.41 46.62 -5.11
C LEU A 19 79.53 46.66 -6.36
N LEU A 20 80.13 46.87 -7.55
CA LEU A 20 79.42 46.82 -8.82
C LEU A 20 78.77 45.45 -9.04
N THR A 21 79.51 44.37 -8.78
CA THR A 21 79.00 42.99 -8.88
C THR A 21 77.86 42.74 -7.89
N ALA A 22 77.98 43.21 -6.65
CA ALA A 22 76.93 43.11 -5.65
C ALA A 22 75.67 43.90 -6.04
N SER A 23 75.84 45.11 -6.59
CA SER A 23 74.73 45.93 -7.09
C SER A 23 74.01 45.28 -8.26
N GLN A 24 74.73 44.67 -9.20
CA GLN A 24 74.13 43.93 -10.32
C GLN A 24 73.34 42.70 -9.86
N LYS A 25 73.87 41.96 -8.86
CA LYS A 25 73.15 40.86 -8.23
C LYS A 25 71.88 41.34 -7.51
N MET A 26 71.95 42.49 -6.84
CA MET A 26 70.82 43.09 -6.14
C MET A 26 69.73 43.54 -7.11
N ASP A 27 70.10 44.15 -8.24
CA ASP A 27 69.16 44.54 -9.31
C ASP A 27 68.44 43.32 -9.92
N THR A 28 69.21 42.26 -10.21
CA THR A 28 68.64 40.98 -10.67
C THR A 28 67.69 40.38 -9.62
N CYS A 29 68.09 40.40 -8.34
CA CYS A 29 67.27 39.89 -7.24
C CYS A 29 65.98 40.71 -7.03
N ALA A 30 66.05 42.03 -7.14
CA ALA A 30 64.89 42.91 -7.05
C ALA A 30 63.91 42.66 -8.21
N THR A 31 64.42 42.45 -9.43
CA THR A 31 63.59 42.13 -10.61
C THR A 31 62.90 40.78 -10.45
N LEU A 32 63.61 39.76 -9.94
CA LEU A 32 63.01 38.46 -9.61
C LEU A 32 61.94 38.59 -8.53
N MET A 33 62.22 39.34 -7.46
CA MET A 33 61.26 39.57 -6.38
C MET A 33 60.00 40.30 -6.85
N GLN A 34 60.12 41.31 -7.73
CA GLN A 34 58.95 41.98 -8.32
C GLN A 34 58.09 41.01 -9.13
N ARG A 35 58.71 40.11 -9.88
CA ARG A 35 58.00 39.07 -10.63
C ARG A 35 57.30 38.09 -9.69
N ASP A 36 57.97 37.62 -8.64
CA ASP A 36 57.39 36.67 -7.68
C ASP A 36 56.21 37.30 -6.93
N VAL A 37 56.31 38.58 -6.55
CA VAL A 37 55.20 39.33 -5.96
C VAL A 37 54.02 39.46 -6.92
N ALA A 38 54.27 39.73 -8.21
CA ALA A 38 53.20 39.80 -9.20
C ALA A 38 52.50 38.44 -9.42
N ILE A 39 53.26 37.34 -9.41
CA ILE A 39 52.70 35.99 -9.47
C ILE A 39 51.87 35.69 -8.23
N GLY A 40 52.43 35.91 -7.03
CA GLY A 40 51.71 35.67 -5.78
C GLY A 40 50.45 36.54 -5.63
N HIS A 41 50.46 37.76 -6.17
CA HIS A 41 49.27 38.59 -6.22
C HIS A 41 48.16 37.97 -7.10
N SER A 42 48.52 37.51 -8.30
CA SER A 42 47.56 36.87 -9.21
C SER A 42 47.03 35.54 -8.65
N GLU A 43 47.86 34.74 -7.99
CA GLU A 43 47.42 33.53 -7.28
C GLU A 43 46.44 33.87 -6.15
N SER A 44 46.71 34.94 -5.40
CA SER A 44 45.81 35.42 -4.34
C SER A 44 44.46 35.88 -4.88
N GLU A 45 44.42 36.57 -6.02
CA GLU A 45 43.17 36.94 -6.70
C GLU A 45 42.37 35.71 -7.15
N GLN A 46 43.05 34.68 -7.67
CA GLN A 46 42.39 33.42 -8.06
C GLN A 46 41.80 32.70 -6.85
N VAL A 47 42.54 32.63 -5.73
CA VAL A 47 42.04 32.06 -4.47
C VAL A 47 40.84 32.85 -3.95
N ALA A 48 40.89 34.19 -3.99
CA ALA A 48 39.77 35.03 -3.55
C ALA A 48 38.50 34.81 -4.41
N SER A 49 38.67 34.64 -5.73
CA SER A 49 37.56 34.30 -6.63
C SER A 49 36.98 32.92 -6.30
N ALA A 50 37.84 31.91 -6.10
CA ALA A 50 37.41 30.57 -5.73
C ALA A 50 36.69 30.54 -4.37
N MET A 51 37.12 31.36 -3.40
CA MET A 51 36.44 31.50 -2.12
C MET A 51 35.06 32.17 -2.24
N THR A 52 34.92 33.14 -3.16
CA THR A 52 33.62 33.77 -3.44
C THR A 52 32.65 32.76 -4.07
N GLU A 53 33.11 31.97 -5.02
CA GLU A 53 32.32 30.90 -5.64
C GLU A 53 31.96 29.81 -4.60
N MET A 54 32.92 29.41 -3.77
CA MET A 54 32.70 28.47 -2.67
C MET A 54 31.60 28.97 -1.71
N SER A 55 31.67 30.23 -1.27
CA SER A 55 30.65 30.82 -0.40
C SER A 55 29.25 30.79 -1.03
N ALA A 56 29.15 31.07 -2.34
CA ALA A 56 27.87 30.95 -3.05
C ALA A 56 27.34 29.50 -3.05
N THR A 57 28.20 28.52 -3.29
CA THR A 57 27.80 27.10 -3.29
C THR A 57 27.40 26.61 -1.89
N VAL A 58 28.08 27.07 -0.83
CA VAL A 58 27.73 26.77 0.57
C VAL A 58 26.34 27.30 0.90
N GLN A 59 26.00 28.52 0.46
CA GLN A 59 24.67 29.09 0.65
C GLN A 59 23.59 28.29 -0.10
N GLU A 60 23.88 27.83 -1.31
CA GLU A 60 22.97 26.99 -2.09
C GLU A 60 22.75 25.62 -1.43
N ILE A 61 23.82 24.99 -0.91
CA ILE A 61 23.72 23.74 -0.14
C ILE A 61 22.84 23.95 1.09
N ALA A 62 23.05 25.01 1.86
CA ALA A 62 22.23 25.31 3.05
C ALA A 62 20.73 25.41 2.69
N GLN A 63 20.40 26.12 1.61
CA GLN A 63 19.02 26.26 1.16
C GLN A 63 18.42 24.94 0.72
N ASN A 64 19.18 24.12 -0.02
CA ASN A 64 18.73 22.80 -0.46
C ASN A 64 18.50 21.85 0.73
N THR A 65 19.35 21.92 1.75
CA THR A 65 19.19 21.12 2.99
C THR A 65 17.92 21.49 3.75
N VAL A 66 17.57 22.78 3.84
CA VAL A 66 16.31 23.22 4.45
C VAL A 66 15.11 22.66 3.69
N ASN A 67 15.11 22.81 2.36
CA ASN A 67 14.03 22.30 1.51
C ASN A 67 13.90 20.76 1.64
N ALA A 68 15.01 20.05 1.74
CA ALA A 68 15.03 18.60 1.93
C ALA A 68 14.48 18.18 3.30
N SER A 69 14.76 18.93 4.37
CA SER A 69 14.21 18.65 5.70
C SER A 69 12.70 18.90 5.73
N GLU A 70 12.21 19.99 5.14
CA GLU A 70 10.77 20.25 5.00
C GLU A 70 10.06 19.13 4.23
N ALA A 71 10.64 18.68 3.11
CA ALA A 71 10.09 17.58 2.31
C ALA A 71 10.08 16.24 3.07
N SER A 72 11.15 15.93 3.82
CA SER A 72 11.20 14.78 4.71
C SER A 72 10.15 14.85 5.81
N ALA A 73 9.97 16.01 6.44
CA ALA A 73 8.95 16.20 7.48
C ALA A 73 7.53 15.97 6.94
N ALA A 74 7.23 16.49 5.74
CA ALA A 74 5.97 16.24 5.05
C ALA A 74 5.78 14.74 4.73
N ALA A 75 6.79 14.08 4.16
CA ALA A 75 6.73 12.65 3.86
C ALA A 75 6.52 11.78 5.11
N ASN A 76 7.08 12.17 6.26
CA ASN A 76 6.87 11.49 7.54
C ASN A 76 5.42 11.61 8.01
N ILE A 77 4.80 12.78 7.85
CA ILE A 77 3.39 12.99 8.17
C ILE A 77 2.51 12.12 7.26
N ASP A 78 2.73 12.20 5.95
CA ASP A 78 1.95 11.44 4.96
C ASP A 78 2.05 9.92 5.19
N ALA A 79 3.25 9.42 5.51
CA ALA A 79 3.45 8.00 5.81
C ALA A 79 2.72 7.56 7.09
N LYS A 80 2.72 8.41 8.13
CA LYS A 80 1.98 8.15 9.38
C LYS A 80 0.47 8.18 9.16
N GLU A 81 -0.04 9.13 8.39
CA GLU A 81 -1.46 9.21 8.04
C GLU A 81 -1.88 8.01 7.18
N GLY A 82 -1.07 7.65 6.18
CA GLY A 82 -1.27 6.45 5.37
C GLY A 82 -1.34 5.19 6.23
N ARG A 83 -0.48 5.08 7.25
CA ARG A 83 -0.47 3.92 8.17
C ARG A 83 -1.76 3.83 8.96
N LEU A 84 -2.29 4.95 9.43
CA LEU A 84 -3.58 5.00 10.12
C LEU A 84 -4.71 4.57 9.19
N GLU A 85 -4.71 5.02 7.95
CA GLU A 85 -5.77 4.68 6.99
C GLU A 85 -5.73 3.20 6.57
N VAL A 86 -4.53 2.65 6.36
CA VAL A 86 -4.34 1.21 6.14
C VAL A 86 -4.80 0.40 7.35
N SER A 87 -4.52 0.86 8.57
CA SER A 87 -5.00 0.20 9.79
C SER A 87 -6.53 0.20 9.87
N LYS A 88 -7.20 1.33 9.58
CA LYS A 88 -8.66 1.40 9.53
C LYS A 88 -9.24 0.49 8.46
N THR A 89 -8.59 0.41 7.31
CA THR A 89 -8.98 -0.49 6.22
C THR A 89 -8.90 -1.94 6.68
N GLY A 90 -7.81 -2.34 7.35
CA GLY A 90 -7.67 -3.66 7.94
C GLY A 90 -8.82 -4.01 8.89
N THR A 91 -9.14 -3.13 9.85
CA THR A 91 -10.27 -3.33 10.79
C THR A 91 -11.62 -3.41 10.08
N SER A 92 -11.83 -2.61 9.03
CA SER A 92 -13.08 -2.64 8.26
C SER A 92 -13.25 -3.96 7.52
N ILE A 93 -12.16 -4.55 7.01
CA ILE A 93 -12.18 -5.85 6.35
C ILE A 93 -12.41 -6.98 7.36
N GLU A 94 -11.85 -6.90 8.56
CA GLU A 94 -12.14 -7.86 9.65
C GLU A 94 -13.62 -7.86 10.04
N LEU A 95 -14.23 -6.66 10.11
CA LEU A 95 -15.67 -6.53 10.35
C LEU A 95 -16.48 -7.16 9.20
N LEU A 96 -16.10 -6.88 7.96
CA LEU A 96 -16.73 -7.48 6.78
C LEU A 96 -16.64 -9.02 6.80
N ALA A 97 -15.50 -9.59 7.18
CA ALA A 97 -15.35 -11.05 7.31
C ALA A 97 -16.31 -11.63 8.35
N THR A 98 -16.53 -10.91 9.45
CA THR A 98 -17.49 -11.29 10.50
C THR A 98 -18.93 -11.23 10.01
N GLU A 99 -19.29 -10.20 9.23
CA GLU A 99 -20.62 -10.08 8.63
C GLU A 99 -20.89 -11.17 7.58
N ILE A 100 -19.88 -11.54 6.77
CA ILE A 100 -19.97 -12.65 5.82
C ILE A 100 -20.20 -13.98 6.57
N ASP A 101 -19.51 -14.19 7.68
CA ASP A 101 -19.67 -15.40 8.51
C ASP A 101 -21.10 -15.49 9.09
N ALA A 102 -21.63 -14.37 9.60
CA ALA A 102 -23.01 -14.30 10.08
C ALA A 102 -24.03 -14.57 8.96
N ALA A 103 -23.81 -14.03 7.76
CA ALA A 103 -24.66 -14.28 6.60
C ALA A 103 -24.61 -15.76 6.16
N SER A 104 -23.43 -16.39 6.22
CA SER A 104 -23.25 -17.81 5.95
C SER A 104 -24.06 -18.67 6.91
N HIS A 105 -24.05 -18.36 8.21
CA HIS A 105 -24.88 -19.04 9.20
C HIS A 105 -26.39 -18.88 8.93
N ALA A 106 -26.84 -17.69 8.53
CA ALA A 106 -28.25 -17.47 8.20
C ALA A 106 -28.70 -18.32 6.99
N ILE A 107 -27.85 -18.43 5.96
CA ILE A 107 -28.16 -19.28 4.79
C ILE A 107 -28.06 -20.76 5.12
N HIS A 108 -27.16 -21.16 6.02
CA HIS A 108 -27.14 -22.54 6.49
C HIS A 108 -28.43 -22.93 7.23
N ASN A 109 -28.99 -22.03 8.03
CA ASN A 109 -30.30 -22.23 8.65
C ASN A 109 -31.41 -22.33 7.60
N LEU A 110 -31.37 -21.50 6.55
CA LEU A 110 -32.31 -21.58 5.43
C LEU A 110 -32.24 -22.94 4.71
N ASP A 111 -31.04 -23.50 4.52
CA ASP A 111 -30.87 -24.84 3.94
C ASP A 111 -31.56 -25.93 4.80
N ASN A 112 -31.41 -25.85 6.12
CA ASN A 112 -32.07 -26.76 7.06
C ASN A 112 -33.62 -26.62 7.03
N ASP A 113 -34.13 -25.39 6.92
CA ASP A 113 -35.57 -25.15 6.79
C ASP A 113 -36.11 -25.73 5.46
N ILE A 114 -35.36 -25.57 4.37
CA ILE A 114 -35.72 -26.17 3.06
C ILE A 114 -35.78 -27.69 3.16
N GLN A 115 -34.80 -28.34 3.80
CA GLN A 115 -34.83 -29.79 4.01
C GLN A 115 -36.06 -30.25 4.82
N SER A 116 -36.45 -29.46 5.82
CA SER A 116 -37.67 -29.72 6.61
C SER A 116 -38.94 -29.61 5.75
N ILE A 117 -39.01 -28.61 4.87
CA ILE A 117 -40.13 -28.45 3.92
C ILE A 117 -40.19 -29.65 2.97
N VAL A 118 -39.05 -30.11 2.43
CA VAL A 118 -38.98 -31.29 1.54
C VAL A 118 -39.53 -32.53 2.23
N SER A 119 -39.20 -32.75 3.51
CA SER A 119 -39.74 -33.85 4.31
C SER A 119 -41.26 -33.79 4.43
N VAL A 120 -41.81 -32.61 4.76
CA VAL A 120 -43.27 -32.40 4.87
C VAL A 120 -43.97 -32.60 3.53
N LEU A 121 -43.40 -32.12 2.43
CA LEU A 121 -43.94 -32.35 1.08
C LEU A 121 -43.99 -33.83 0.72
N GLY A 122 -43.00 -34.62 1.17
CA GLY A 122 -43.02 -36.08 1.03
C GLY A 122 -44.23 -36.71 1.72
N VAL A 123 -44.56 -36.27 2.94
CA VAL A 123 -45.75 -36.72 3.68
C VAL A 123 -47.04 -36.30 2.97
N ILE A 124 -47.15 -35.05 2.51
CA ILE A 124 -48.34 -34.55 1.81
C ILE A 124 -48.55 -35.32 0.51
N SER A 125 -47.49 -35.57 -0.27
CA SER A 125 -47.55 -36.38 -1.49
C SER A 125 -48.07 -37.79 -1.18
N SER A 126 -47.59 -38.43 -0.11
CA SER A 126 -48.06 -39.75 0.32
C SER A 126 -49.54 -39.74 0.72
N ILE A 127 -50.01 -38.70 1.42
CA ILE A 127 -51.42 -38.53 1.78
C ILE A 127 -52.29 -38.33 0.53
N ALA A 128 -51.82 -37.51 -0.43
CA ALA A 128 -52.53 -37.30 -1.69
C ALA A 128 -52.65 -38.61 -2.49
N ASP A 129 -51.59 -39.41 -2.56
CA ASP A 129 -51.60 -40.73 -3.19
C ASP A 129 -52.60 -41.69 -2.52
N GLN A 130 -52.58 -41.77 -1.19
CA GLN A 130 -53.53 -42.59 -0.42
C GLN A 130 -54.97 -42.13 -0.63
N THR A 131 -55.20 -40.82 -0.65
CA THR A 131 -56.54 -40.23 -0.87
C THR A 131 -57.04 -40.52 -2.28
N ASN A 132 -56.17 -40.43 -3.28
CA ASN A 132 -56.47 -40.78 -4.67
C ASN A 132 -56.84 -42.28 -4.80
N LEU A 133 -56.11 -43.17 -4.13
CA LEU A 133 -56.41 -44.61 -4.07
C LEU A 133 -57.74 -44.91 -3.35
N LEU A 134 -57.99 -44.25 -2.23
CA LEU A 134 -59.26 -44.36 -1.48
C LEU A 134 -60.45 -43.90 -2.33
N ALA A 135 -60.31 -42.76 -3.01
CA ALA A 135 -61.33 -42.21 -3.90
C ALA A 135 -61.61 -43.14 -5.09
N LEU A 136 -60.58 -43.73 -5.67
CA LEU A 136 -60.73 -44.72 -6.74
C LEU A 136 -61.52 -45.95 -6.26
N ASN A 137 -61.19 -46.49 -5.09
CA ASN A 137 -61.92 -47.62 -4.51
C ASN A 137 -63.38 -47.27 -4.22
N ALA A 138 -63.66 -46.05 -3.73
CA ALA A 138 -65.01 -45.57 -3.50
C ALA A 138 -65.81 -45.40 -4.81
N ALA A 139 -65.18 -44.90 -5.87
CA ALA A 139 -65.80 -44.78 -7.19
C ALA A 139 -66.17 -46.15 -7.78
N ILE A 140 -65.29 -47.15 -7.61
CA ILE A 140 -65.55 -48.54 -8.02
C ILE A 140 -66.76 -49.11 -7.27
N GLU A 141 -66.82 -48.94 -5.95
CA GLU A 141 -67.92 -49.49 -5.14
C GLU A 141 -69.24 -48.75 -5.39
N ALA A 142 -69.19 -47.43 -5.65
CA ALA A 142 -70.35 -46.63 -6.05
C ALA A 142 -70.92 -47.09 -7.40
N ALA A 143 -70.06 -47.41 -8.38
CA ALA A 143 -70.49 -47.99 -9.66
C ALA A 143 -71.13 -49.37 -9.47
N ARG A 144 -70.64 -50.16 -8.50
CA ARG A 144 -71.17 -51.48 -8.16
C ARG A 144 -72.57 -51.43 -7.54
N ALA A 145 -72.88 -50.36 -6.80
CA ALA A 145 -74.20 -50.11 -6.21
C ALA A 145 -75.26 -49.60 -7.22
N GLY A 146 -74.88 -49.34 -8.49
CA GLY A 146 -75.80 -48.91 -9.54
C GLY A 146 -76.43 -47.54 -9.26
N GLU A 147 -77.75 -47.40 -9.49
CA GLU A 147 -78.48 -46.13 -9.29
C GLU A 147 -78.42 -45.62 -7.85
N MET A 148 -78.31 -46.50 -6.84
CA MET A 148 -78.22 -46.10 -5.42
C MET A 148 -76.86 -45.48 -5.07
N GLY A 149 -75.80 -45.75 -5.85
CA GLY A 149 -74.44 -45.24 -5.63
C GLY A 149 -74.12 -43.95 -6.37
N ARG A 150 -75.06 -43.41 -7.17
CA ARG A 150 -74.80 -42.32 -8.12
C ARG A 150 -74.31 -41.04 -7.47
N GLY A 151 -74.86 -40.67 -6.30
CA GLY A 151 -74.39 -39.53 -5.52
C GLY A 151 -73.01 -39.74 -4.90
N PHE A 152 -72.68 -40.96 -4.48
CA PHE A 152 -71.35 -41.32 -3.96
C PHE A 152 -70.28 -41.31 -5.05
N ALA A 153 -70.63 -41.71 -6.28
CA ALA A 153 -69.70 -41.69 -7.41
C ALA A 153 -69.21 -40.27 -7.72
N VAL A 154 -70.12 -39.27 -7.72
CA VAL A 154 -69.76 -37.86 -7.95
C VAL A 154 -68.80 -37.34 -6.87
N VAL A 155 -69.06 -37.68 -5.60
CA VAL A 155 -68.18 -37.28 -4.49
C VAL A 155 -66.81 -37.95 -4.61
N ALA A 156 -66.78 -39.24 -4.98
CA ALA A 156 -65.52 -39.97 -5.17
C ALA A 156 -64.66 -39.36 -6.30
N ASP A 157 -65.26 -38.99 -7.43
CA ASP A 157 -64.55 -38.33 -8.52
C ASP A 157 -64.04 -36.93 -8.13
N GLU A 158 -64.82 -36.16 -7.35
CA GLU A 158 -64.38 -34.85 -6.85
C GLU A 158 -63.20 -34.97 -5.88
N VAL A 159 -63.27 -35.93 -4.94
CA VAL A 159 -62.15 -36.22 -4.01
C VAL A 159 -60.90 -36.66 -4.77
N ARG A 160 -61.07 -37.49 -5.81
CA ARG A 160 -59.97 -37.94 -6.67
C ARG A 160 -59.31 -36.77 -7.40
N SER A 161 -60.11 -35.89 -7.99
CA SER A 161 -59.65 -34.67 -8.65
C SER A 161 -58.88 -33.76 -7.66
N LEU A 162 -59.39 -33.60 -6.44
CA LEU A 162 -58.74 -32.82 -5.39
C LEU A 162 -57.38 -33.41 -4.98
N ALA A 163 -57.31 -34.74 -4.84
CA ALA A 163 -56.07 -35.45 -4.52
C ALA A 163 -55.01 -35.28 -5.63
N GLN A 164 -55.40 -35.41 -6.91
CA GLN A 164 -54.50 -35.17 -8.04
C GLN A 164 -54.01 -33.72 -8.10
N ARG A 165 -54.90 -32.74 -7.83
CA ARG A 165 -54.51 -31.33 -7.73
C ARG A 165 -53.53 -31.06 -6.59
N ALA A 166 -53.75 -31.66 -5.42
CA ALA A 166 -52.84 -31.55 -4.29
C ALA A 166 -51.45 -32.12 -4.64
N GLN A 167 -51.42 -33.27 -5.32
CA GLN A 167 -50.18 -33.91 -5.75
C GLN A 167 -49.39 -33.05 -6.77
N ALA A 168 -50.09 -32.45 -7.74
CA ALA A 168 -49.48 -31.51 -8.68
C ALA A 168 -48.90 -30.29 -7.96
N SER A 169 -49.64 -29.70 -7.01
CA SER A 169 -49.14 -28.58 -6.21
C SER A 169 -47.92 -28.96 -5.34
N THR A 170 -47.89 -30.17 -4.77
CA THR A 170 -46.69 -30.62 -4.03
C THR A 170 -45.47 -30.77 -4.92
N GLU A 171 -45.64 -31.16 -6.18
CA GLU A 171 -44.54 -31.27 -7.15
C GLU A 171 -44.03 -29.89 -7.58
N ASP A 172 -44.93 -28.93 -7.80
CA ASP A 172 -44.57 -27.55 -8.09
C ASP A 172 -43.77 -26.92 -6.94
N ILE A 173 -44.20 -27.15 -5.69
CA ILE A 173 -43.46 -26.66 -4.50
C ILE A 173 -42.12 -27.38 -4.37
N ARG A 174 -42.05 -28.71 -4.64
CA ARG A 174 -40.79 -29.47 -4.62
C ARG A 174 -39.76 -28.86 -5.58
N THR A 175 -40.17 -28.59 -6.81
CA THR A 175 -39.33 -27.95 -7.84
C THR A 175 -38.83 -26.58 -7.37
N MET A 176 -39.68 -25.81 -6.68
CA MET A 176 -39.30 -24.52 -6.11
C MET A 176 -38.28 -24.66 -4.98
N THR A 177 -38.47 -25.62 -4.08
CA THR A 177 -37.52 -25.89 -2.98
C THR A 177 -36.17 -26.39 -3.48
N GLU A 178 -36.11 -27.21 -4.53
CA GLU A 178 -34.85 -27.64 -5.15
C GLU A 178 -34.06 -26.44 -5.71
N ARG A 179 -34.76 -25.49 -6.33
CA ARG A 179 -34.15 -24.24 -6.81
C ARG A 179 -33.63 -23.38 -5.65
N LEU A 180 -34.37 -23.32 -4.54
CA LEU A 180 -33.95 -22.60 -3.33
C LEU A 180 -32.72 -23.25 -2.69
N GLU A 181 -32.69 -24.58 -2.59
CA GLU A 181 -31.56 -25.36 -2.05
C GLU A 181 -30.29 -25.10 -2.88
N SER A 182 -30.42 -25.18 -4.22
CA SER A 182 -29.31 -24.86 -5.13
C SER A 182 -28.81 -23.42 -4.95
N GLY A 183 -29.73 -22.46 -4.82
CA GLY A 183 -29.41 -21.06 -4.55
C GLY A 183 -28.69 -20.85 -3.21
N ALA A 184 -29.15 -21.52 -2.16
CA ALA A 184 -28.53 -21.47 -0.83
C ALA A 184 -27.09 -22.01 -0.87
N LYS A 185 -26.86 -23.17 -1.52
CA LYS A 185 -25.51 -23.75 -1.68
C LYS A 185 -24.56 -22.83 -2.45
N LEU A 186 -25.05 -22.20 -3.52
CA LEU A 186 -24.26 -21.22 -4.28
C LEU A 186 -23.88 -20.02 -3.42
N ALA A 187 -24.82 -19.51 -2.61
CA ALA A 187 -24.57 -18.38 -1.73
C ALA A 187 -23.55 -18.71 -0.63
N VAL A 188 -23.63 -19.90 0.00
CA VAL A 188 -22.63 -20.37 0.97
C VAL A 188 -21.24 -20.44 0.33
N ASN A 189 -21.11 -21.02 -0.87
CA ASN A 189 -19.82 -21.11 -1.56
C ASN A 189 -19.23 -19.72 -1.88
N ALA A 190 -20.09 -18.77 -2.28
CA ALA A 190 -19.69 -17.40 -2.54
C ALA A 190 -19.23 -16.69 -1.25
N MET A 191 -19.93 -16.92 -0.13
CA MET A 191 -19.57 -16.38 1.19
C MET A 191 -18.24 -16.96 1.70
N GLU A 192 -18.00 -18.27 1.55
CA GLU A 192 -16.71 -18.89 1.91
C GLU A 192 -15.54 -18.28 1.13
N LYS A 193 -15.72 -18.07 -0.18
CA LYS A 193 -14.73 -17.36 -1.01
C LYS A 193 -14.55 -15.90 -0.58
N GLY A 194 -15.64 -15.20 -0.26
CA GLY A 194 -15.60 -13.83 0.25
C GLY A 194 -14.82 -13.72 1.56
N LYS A 195 -15.04 -14.66 2.49
CA LYS A 195 -14.30 -14.76 3.75
C LYS A 195 -12.81 -14.98 3.53
N ALA A 196 -12.44 -15.95 2.69
CA ALA A 196 -11.04 -16.20 2.35
C ALA A 196 -10.37 -14.97 1.70
N GLN A 197 -11.08 -14.25 0.84
CA GLN A 197 -10.58 -13.03 0.23
C GLN A 197 -10.39 -11.90 1.26
N ALA A 198 -11.30 -11.76 2.22
CA ALA A 198 -11.18 -10.79 3.30
C ALA A 198 -9.93 -11.07 4.17
N GLU A 199 -9.67 -12.34 4.52
CA GLU A 199 -8.47 -12.74 5.28
C GLU A 199 -7.16 -12.40 4.53
N ILE A 200 -7.13 -12.59 3.21
CA ILE A 200 -6.01 -12.18 2.36
C ILE A 200 -5.85 -10.66 2.43
N SER A 201 -6.93 -9.90 2.26
CA SER A 201 -6.88 -8.43 2.26
C SER A 201 -6.48 -7.84 3.62
N VAL A 202 -6.80 -8.48 4.74
CA VAL A 202 -6.25 -8.12 6.07
C VAL A 202 -4.74 -8.32 6.09
N THR A 203 -4.26 -9.45 5.56
CA THR A 203 -2.82 -9.74 5.50
C THR A 203 -2.08 -8.74 4.63
N GLU A 204 -2.64 -8.36 3.48
CA GLU A 204 -2.07 -7.34 2.59
C GLU A 204 -2.06 -5.96 3.24
N SER A 205 -3.15 -5.57 3.92
CA SER A 205 -3.22 -4.32 4.68
C SER A 205 -2.13 -4.27 5.75
N ARG A 206 -1.91 -5.37 6.48
CA ARG A 206 -0.84 -5.46 7.49
C ARG A 206 0.54 -5.26 6.87
N LYS A 207 0.82 -5.88 5.73
CA LYS A 207 2.09 -5.70 5.00
C LYS A 207 2.27 -4.26 4.53
N ALA A 208 1.22 -3.62 4.00
CA ALA A 208 1.27 -2.21 3.61
C ALA A 208 1.58 -1.30 4.82
N GLY A 209 1.01 -1.61 6.00
CA GLY A 209 1.34 -0.93 7.25
C GLY A 209 2.83 -1.06 7.63
N GLU A 210 3.40 -2.26 7.48
CA GLU A 210 4.83 -2.50 7.72
C GLU A 210 5.74 -1.76 6.72
N GLU A 211 5.35 -1.63 5.45
CA GLU A 211 6.05 -0.79 4.47
C GLU A 211 6.03 0.70 4.85
N LEU A 212 4.90 1.20 5.35
CA LEU A 212 4.79 2.59 5.80
C LEU A 212 5.64 2.85 7.05
N ASP A 213 5.75 1.88 7.97
CA ASP A 213 6.66 1.96 9.12
C ASP A 213 8.14 2.00 8.68
N ARG A 214 8.51 1.27 7.62
CA ARG A 214 9.84 1.39 7.00
C ARG A 214 10.09 2.77 6.43
N ILE A 215 9.13 3.32 5.67
CA ILE A 215 9.23 4.67 5.09
C ILE A 215 9.45 5.71 6.21
N VAL A 216 8.69 5.66 7.30
CA VAL A 216 8.87 6.55 8.46
C VAL A 216 10.29 6.48 9.01
N THR A 217 10.86 5.26 9.08
CA THR A 217 12.23 5.05 9.57
C THR A 217 13.26 5.64 8.62
N GLU A 218 13.14 5.38 7.32
CA GLU A 218 14.06 5.88 6.30
C GLU A 218 14.03 7.42 6.20
N VAL A 219 12.84 8.01 6.26
CA VAL A 219 12.67 9.47 6.30
C VAL A 219 13.33 10.08 7.54
N GLY A 220 13.25 9.40 8.69
CA GLY A 220 13.98 9.83 9.89
C GLY A 220 15.50 9.82 9.73
N VAL A 221 16.05 8.88 8.95
CA VAL A 221 17.48 8.86 8.61
C VAL A 221 17.83 10.04 7.70
N ILE A 222 16.99 10.35 6.71
CA ILE A 222 17.21 11.51 5.81
C ILE A 222 17.19 12.82 6.61
N ASP A 223 16.26 12.97 7.54
CA ASP A 223 16.19 14.16 8.40
C ASP A 223 17.47 14.33 9.24
N SER A 224 17.97 13.24 9.84
CA SER A 224 19.25 13.27 10.55
C SER A 224 20.45 13.58 9.64
N MET A 225 20.42 13.13 8.38
CA MET A 225 21.46 13.50 7.40
C MET A 225 21.39 14.99 7.06
N ASN A 226 20.20 15.56 6.93
CA ASN A 226 20.03 16.98 6.69
C ASN A 226 20.59 17.82 7.84
N ASP A 227 20.38 17.40 9.10
CA ASP A 227 20.99 18.05 10.27
C ASP A 227 22.53 18.04 10.20
N GLN A 228 23.13 16.93 9.79
CA GLN A 228 24.60 16.82 9.64
C GLN A 228 25.12 17.70 8.51
N ILE A 229 24.41 17.75 7.37
CA ILE A 229 24.78 18.63 6.26
C ILE A 229 24.66 20.09 6.70
N ALA A 230 23.57 20.49 7.36
CA ALA A 230 23.38 21.84 7.85
C ALA A 230 24.51 22.27 8.81
N ALA A 231 24.92 21.38 9.72
CA ALA A 231 26.04 21.62 10.62
C ALA A 231 27.38 21.80 9.86
N ALA A 232 27.66 20.92 8.89
CA ALA A 232 28.88 21.01 8.07
C ALA A 232 28.90 22.26 7.19
N THR A 233 27.76 22.65 6.62
CA THR A 233 27.61 23.87 5.83
C THR A 233 27.80 25.12 6.69
N HIS A 234 27.31 25.10 7.93
CA HIS A 234 27.58 26.18 8.88
C HIS A 234 29.07 26.30 9.21
N GLU A 235 29.76 25.18 9.44
CA GLU A 235 31.20 25.15 9.67
C GLU A 235 32.00 25.69 8.48
N GLN A 236 31.61 25.37 7.24
CA GLN A 236 32.26 25.90 6.03
C GLN A 236 31.97 27.40 5.75
N SER A 237 30.90 27.94 6.34
CA SER A 237 30.57 29.36 6.24
C SER A 237 31.33 30.24 7.24
N THR A 238 32.06 29.64 8.20
CA THR A 238 32.76 30.33 9.30
C THR A 238 34.26 30.34 9.08
#